data_AF-A0A150VFV9-F1
#
_entry.id   AF-A0A150VFV9-F1
#
_cell.length_a   1.000
_cell.length_b   1.000
_cell.length_c   1.000
_cell.angle_alpha   90.00
_cell.angle_beta   90.00
_cell.angle_gamma   90.00
#
_symmetry.space_group_name_H-M   'P 1'
#
loop_
_entity.id
_entity.type
_entity.pdbx_description
1 polymer ?
#
loop_
_entity_poly.entity_id
_entity_poly.type
_entity_poly.pdbx_seq_one_letter_code
_entity_poly.pdbx_strand_id
1 'polypeptide(L)'
;MDLIYKASGQLNEAKKEIRVMRIQSSCHYSEDDNDNDTIICSLERVQLAQANPYYALSYVWGPETPVEPIIVDGHIVKIRRNLWFFLRILRRQLCLSASDSRHTSQTPRIWADSLCIHQDDLRERSYQVSIMGEIYRGADAVYGWLG
;
A
#
# COMPACT_ATOMS: atom_id res chain seq x y z
N MET A 1 -13.94 -1.77 4.21
CA MET A 1 -13.14 -1.94 2.97
C MET A 1 -13.85 -1.30 1.78
N ASP A 2 -15.12 -1.59 1.50
CA ASP A 2 -15.83 -1.02 0.33
C ASP A 2 -15.76 0.51 0.14
N LEU A 3 -15.70 1.29 1.22
CA LEU A 3 -15.63 2.77 1.12
C LEU A 3 -14.36 3.26 0.42
N ILE A 4 -13.21 2.62 0.66
CA ILE A 4 -11.94 3.03 0.03
C ILE A 4 -11.89 2.63 -1.46
N TYR A 5 -12.61 1.57 -1.84
CA TYR A 5 -12.72 1.15 -3.24
C TYR A 5 -13.74 1.98 -4.03
N LYS A 6 -14.81 2.47 -3.37
CA LYS A 6 -15.70 3.48 -3.94
C LYS A 6 -14.96 4.80 -4.19
N ALA A 7 -14.11 5.22 -3.25
CA ALA A 7 -13.34 6.45 -3.37
C ALA A 7 -12.27 6.38 -4.48
N SER A 8 -11.53 5.26 -4.57
CA SER A 8 -10.51 5.04 -5.61
C SER A 8 -11.08 4.64 -6.98
N GLY A 9 -12.34 4.22 -7.04
CA GLY A 9 -13.08 3.85 -8.25
C GLY A 9 -12.78 2.43 -8.76
N GLN A 10 -13.60 1.95 -9.71
CA GLN A 10 -13.43 0.63 -10.32
C GLN A 10 -12.23 0.60 -11.28
N LEU A 11 -11.50 -0.51 -11.29
CA LEU A 11 -10.37 -0.75 -12.18
C LEU A 11 -10.83 -1.11 -13.59
N ASN A 12 -10.17 -0.53 -14.60
CA ASN A 12 -10.40 -0.87 -16.00
C ASN A 12 -9.46 -1.99 -16.46
N GLU A 13 -10.04 -3.17 -16.73
CA GLU A 13 -9.32 -4.35 -17.22
C GLU A 13 -8.63 -4.09 -18.58
N ALA A 14 -9.31 -3.44 -19.54
CA ALA A 14 -8.76 -3.17 -20.86
C ALA A 14 -7.53 -2.23 -20.83
N LYS A 15 -7.45 -1.36 -19.82
CA LYS A 15 -6.30 -0.48 -19.58
C LYS A 15 -5.25 -1.07 -18.64
N LYS A 16 -5.45 -2.31 -18.17
CA LYS A 16 -4.62 -2.95 -17.13
C LYS A 16 -4.38 -2.04 -15.93
N GLU A 17 -5.46 -1.46 -15.39
CA GLU A 17 -5.36 -0.61 -14.21
C GLU A 17 -5.11 -1.44 -12.94
N ILE A 18 -4.29 -0.90 -12.04
CA ILE A 18 -4.01 -1.40 -10.69
C ILE A 18 -4.19 -0.26 -9.69
N ARG A 19 -4.36 -0.57 -8.41
CA ARG A 19 -4.19 0.42 -7.33
C ARG A 19 -2.79 0.31 -6.75
N VAL A 20 -2.19 1.44 -6.43
CA VAL A 20 -0.97 1.54 -5.62
C VAL A 20 -1.26 2.46 -4.43
N MET A 21 -0.66 2.17 -3.27
CA MET A 21 -0.79 2.97 -2.08
C MET A 21 0.42 3.88 -1.89
N ARG A 22 0.19 5.07 -1.32
CA ARG A 22 1.25 5.97 -0.85
C ARG A 22 1.15 6.14 0.64
N ILE A 23 2.20 5.78 1.36
CA ILE A 23 2.26 5.96 2.82
C ILE A 23 2.78 7.35 3.11
N GLN A 24 2.10 8.10 3.98
CA GLN A 24 2.55 9.40 4.42
C GLN A 24 3.80 9.28 5.29
N SER A 25 4.74 10.19 5.10
CA SER A 25 5.90 10.31 5.98
C SER A 25 5.47 10.74 7.38
N SER A 26 6.10 10.20 8.42
CA SER A 26 5.89 10.67 9.79
C SER A 26 6.54 12.05 9.94
N CYS A 27 5.84 13.11 9.53
CA CYS A 27 6.33 14.47 9.61
C CYS A 27 5.90 15.16 10.91
N HIS A 28 6.10 14.54 12.08
CA HIS A 28 5.99 15.25 13.35
C HIS A 28 6.99 14.68 14.37
N TYR A 29 8.09 15.41 14.59
CA TYR A 29 8.81 15.38 15.86
C TYR A 29 8.00 16.23 16.83
N SER A 30 7.01 15.65 17.50
CA SER A 30 6.44 16.24 18.71
C SER A 30 7.16 15.61 19.91
N GLU A 31 7.66 16.45 20.82
CA GLU A 31 8.34 16.05 22.07
C GLU A 31 7.40 15.35 23.07
N ASP A 32 6.11 15.21 22.73
CA ASP A 32 5.16 14.40 23.46
C ASP A 32 5.20 12.95 22.95
N ASP A 33 5.66 12.04 23.81
CA ASP A 33 5.78 10.58 23.68
C ASP A 33 4.41 9.86 23.60
N ASN A 34 3.45 10.49 22.91
CA ASN A 34 2.19 9.88 22.51
C ASN A 34 2.17 9.82 20.99
N ASP A 35 3.23 9.20 20.45
CA ASP A 35 3.39 8.90 19.02
C ASP A 35 2.22 8.01 18.60
N ASN A 36 1.16 8.66 18.14
CA ASN A 36 0.07 7.97 17.48
C ASN A 36 0.62 7.58 16.10
N ASP A 37 1.47 6.55 16.08
CA ASP A 37 2.20 5.96 14.94
C ASP A 37 1.26 5.30 13.92
N THR A 38 0.04 5.83 13.83
CA THR A 38 -1.01 5.47 12.91
C THR A 38 -0.46 5.58 11.50
N ILE A 39 -0.61 4.50 10.74
CA ILE A 39 -0.25 4.48 9.33
C ILE A 39 -1.35 5.20 8.56
N ILE A 40 -0.98 6.27 7.87
CA ILE A 40 -1.86 7.01 6.98
C ILE A 40 -1.39 6.77 5.55
N CYS A 41 -2.32 6.38 4.68
CA CYS A 41 -2.04 6.18 3.27
C CYS A 41 -3.19 6.65 2.37
N SER A 42 -2.90 6.79 1.09
CA SER A 42 -3.91 7.00 0.04
C SER A 42 -3.81 5.93 -1.03
N LEU A 43 -4.91 5.62 -1.69
CA LEU A 43 -4.94 4.73 -2.85
C LEU A 43 -5.02 5.54 -4.15
N GLU A 44 -4.12 5.23 -5.07
CA GLU A 44 -4.02 5.83 -6.40
C GLU A 44 -4.29 4.74 -7.45
N ARG A 45 -5.16 5.03 -8.41
CA ARG A 45 -5.39 4.18 -9.57
C ARG A 45 -4.46 4.57 -10.71
N VAL A 46 -3.73 3.60 -11.24
CA VAL A 46 -2.76 3.80 -12.32
C VAL A 46 -2.86 2.68 -13.34
N GLN A 47 -2.49 2.97 -14.59
CA GLN A 47 -2.22 1.89 -15.56
C GLN A 47 -0.93 1.18 -15.14
N LEU A 48 -0.89 -0.15 -15.20
CA LEU A 48 0.29 -0.92 -14.82
C LEU A 48 1.56 -0.44 -15.55
N ALA A 49 1.44 -0.10 -16.83
CA ALA A 49 2.55 0.43 -17.64
C ALA A 49 3.09 1.79 -17.18
N GLN A 50 2.32 2.53 -16.37
CA GLN A 50 2.65 3.87 -15.85
C GLN A 50 2.80 3.88 -14.33
N ALA A 51 2.72 2.72 -13.68
CA ALA A 51 2.78 2.60 -12.23
C ALA A 51 4.18 2.94 -11.68
N ASN A 52 5.22 2.78 -12.51
CA ASN A 52 6.60 2.96 -12.09
C ASN A 52 6.99 4.40 -11.71
N PRO A 53 7.90 4.55 -10.72
CA PRO A 53 8.43 3.49 -9.86
C PRO A 53 7.40 3.08 -8.78
N TYR A 54 7.34 1.79 -8.47
CA TYR A 54 6.60 1.28 -7.31
C TYR A 54 7.24 0.01 -6.76
N TYR A 55 6.96 -0.28 -5.49
CA TYR A 55 7.44 -1.47 -4.79
C TYR A 55 6.31 -2.46 -4.53
N ALA A 56 6.51 -3.73 -4.84
CA ALA A 56 5.54 -4.77 -4.50
C ALA A 56 5.91 -5.45 -3.17
N LEU A 57 4.90 -5.73 -2.35
CA LEU A 57 5.09 -6.45 -1.09
C LEU A 57 4.83 -7.95 -1.28
N SER A 58 5.72 -8.77 -0.76
CA SER A 58 5.58 -10.23 -0.70
C SER A 58 5.62 -10.67 0.75
N TYR A 59 4.48 -11.08 1.29
CA TYR A 59 4.32 -11.41 2.69
C TYR A 59 3.21 -12.45 2.86
N VAL A 60 3.30 -13.25 3.90
CA VAL A 60 2.18 -14.12 4.30
C VAL A 60 1.11 -13.24 4.94
N TRP A 61 -0.16 -13.38 4.58
CA TRP A 61 -1.22 -12.54 5.15
C TRP A 61 -1.35 -12.71 6.68
N GLY A 62 -0.98 -13.89 7.21
CA GLY A 62 -1.10 -14.22 8.62
C GLY A 62 -2.56 -14.48 9.05
N PRO A 63 -2.81 -14.68 10.35
CA PRO A 63 -4.14 -14.92 10.88
C PRO A 63 -5.07 -13.72 10.65
N GLU A 64 -6.38 -13.97 10.59
CA GLU A 64 -7.40 -12.91 10.43
C GLU A 64 -7.43 -11.96 11.63
N THR A 65 -7.04 -12.43 12.81
CA THR A 65 -6.94 -11.65 14.03
C THR A 65 -5.62 -11.93 14.75
N PRO A 66 -5.04 -10.93 15.45
CA PRO A 66 -5.53 -9.57 15.63
C PRO A 66 -5.38 -8.70 14.38
N VAL A 67 -6.18 -7.63 14.32
CA VAL A 67 -6.13 -6.59 13.29
C VAL A 67 -5.76 -5.26 13.91
N GLU A 68 -5.06 -4.43 13.15
CA GLU A 68 -4.60 -3.12 13.56
C GLU A 68 -5.20 -2.05 12.64
N PRO A 69 -5.57 -0.87 13.18
CA PRO A 69 -6.15 0.21 12.38
C PRO A 69 -5.07 0.96 11.58
N ILE A 70 -5.44 1.35 10.37
CA ILE A 70 -4.75 2.33 9.52
C ILE A 70 -5.79 3.31 8.96
N ILE A 71 -5.33 4.46 8.46
CA ILE A 71 -6.19 5.42 7.77
C ILE A 71 -5.87 5.35 6.27
N VAL A 72 -6.87 5.04 5.45
CA VAL A 72 -6.77 5.00 3.99
C VAL A 72 -7.77 5.99 3.41
N ASP A 73 -7.30 7.00 2.69
CA ASP A 73 -8.15 8.05 2.10
C ASP A 73 -9.15 8.65 3.11
N GLY A 74 -8.67 8.92 4.34
CA GLY A 74 -9.48 9.48 5.44
C GLY A 74 -10.39 8.49 6.17
N HIS A 75 -10.41 7.22 5.77
CA HIS A 75 -11.25 6.18 6.38
C HIS A 75 -10.43 5.21 7.22
N ILE A 76 -10.95 4.82 8.39
CA ILE A 76 -10.32 3.78 9.21
C ILE A 76 -10.52 2.41 8.54
N VAL A 77 -9.42 1.74 8.27
CA VAL A 77 -9.37 0.37 7.73
C VAL A 77 -8.60 -0.50 8.71
N LYS A 78 -9.12 -1.69 8.99
CA LYS A 78 -8.43 -2.68 9.82
C LYS A 78 -7.70 -3.65 8.91
N ILE A 79 -6.40 -3.79 9.12
CA ILE A 79 -5.55 -4.74 8.39
C ILE A 79 -4.97 -5.78 9.34
N ARG A 80 -4.57 -6.94 8.81
CA ARG A 80 -3.93 -7.99 9.61
C ARG A 80 -2.63 -7.48 10.19
N ARG A 81 -2.32 -7.90 11.42
CA ARG A 81 -1.15 -7.42 12.17
C ARG A 81 0.17 -7.59 11.42
N ASN A 82 0.32 -8.66 10.63
CA ASN A 82 1.56 -8.90 9.89
C ASN A 82 1.84 -7.80 8.86
N LEU A 83 0.84 -7.45 8.05
CA LEU A 83 0.97 -6.33 7.10
C LEU A 83 1.18 -5.01 7.84
N TRP A 84 0.50 -4.80 8.97
CA TRP A 84 0.65 -3.57 9.74
C TRP A 84 2.09 -3.36 10.21
N PHE A 85 2.74 -4.38 10.78
CA PHE A 85 4.16 -4.31 11.15
C PHE A 85 5.06 -4.05 9.93
N PHE A 86 4.80 -4.74 8.83
CA PHE A 86 5.58 -4.57 7.62
C PHE A 86 5.49 -3.12 7.10
N LEU A 87 4.29 -2.55 7.02
CA LEU A 87 4.08 -1.16 6.59
C LEU A 87 4.74 -0.15 7.53
N ARG A 88 4.77 -0.40 8.85
CA ARG A 88 5.48 0.49 9.81
C ARG A 88 6.98 0.51 9.57
N ILE A 89 7.59 -0.66 9.41
CA ILE A 89 9.02 -0.78 9.18
C ILE A 89 9.38 -0.16 7.83
N LEU A 90 8.59 -0.45 6.80
CA LEU A 90 8.79 0.09 5.47
C LEU A 90 8.64 1.62 5.45
N ARG A 91 7.65 2.18 6.15
CA ARG A 91 7.50 3.63 6.31
C ARG A 91 8.77 4.23 6.89
N ARG A 92 9.27 3.70 8.02
CA ARG A 92 10.47 4.23 8.68
C ARG A 92 11.68 4.19 7.76
N GLN A 93 11.90 3.10 7.03
CA GLN A 93 13.03 2.96 6.11
C GLN A 93 12.95 3.95 4.94
N LEU A 94 11.76 4.11 4.35
CA LEU A 94 11.58 4.96 3.18
C LEU A 94 11.57 6.47 3.52
N CYS A 95 11.11 6.85 4.72
CA CYS A 95 11.18 8.24 5.19
C CYS A 95 12.61 8.71 5.48
N LEU A 96 13.52 7.80 5.89
CA LEU A 96 14.93 8.13 6.11
C LEU A 96 15.69 8.42 4.81
N SER A 97 15.24 7.90 3.66
CA SER A 97 15.86 8.16 2.36
C SER A 97 15.38 9.45 1.69
N ALA A 98 14.26 10.04 2.13
CA ALA A 98 13.68 11.23 1.53
C ALA A 98 14.34 12.55 1.98
N SER A 99 15.29 12.51 2.92
CA SER A 99 16.02 13.69 3.41
C SER A 99 17.20 14.11 2.53
N ASP A 100 17.52 13.38 1.46
CA ASP A 100 18.50 13.83 0.47
C ASP A 100 17.79 14.69 -0.59
N SER A 101 18.00 16.01 -0.51
CA SER A 101 17.33 17.10 -1.25
C SER A 101 17.39 17.04 -2.78
N ARG A 102 17.77 15.90 -3.36
CA ARG A 102 17.95 15.67 -4.80
C ARG A 102 16.91 14.76 -5.44
N HIS A 103 16.11 14.03 -4.65
CA HIS A 103 14.97 13.27 -5.16
C HIS A 103 13.67 13.99 -4.82
N THR A 104 12.88 14.27 -5.85
CA THR A 104 11.58 14.95 -5.73
C THR A 104 10.76 14.31 -4.62
N SER A 105 10.29 15.15 -3.69
CA SER A 105 9.47 14.88 -2.50
C SER A 105 8.19 14.08 -2.79
N GLN A 106 8.32 12.83 -3.24
CA GLN A 106 7.19 11.95 -3.51
C GLN A 106 7.34 10.69 -2.65
N THR A 107 6.35 10.45 -1.81
CA THR A 107 6.23 9.22 -1.04
C THR A 107 6.19 8.03 -2.01
N PRO A 108 6.95 6.95 -1.74
CA PRO A 108 7.04 5.83 -2.65
C PRO A 108 5.68 5.15 -2.85
N ARG A 109 5.42 4.73 -4.09
CA ARG A 109 4.27 3.90 -4.41
C ARG A 109 4.54 2.47 -3.96
N ILE A 110 3.56 1.88 -3.29
CA ILE A 110 3.62 0.51 -2.78
C ILE A 110 2.42 -0.26 -3.31
N TRP A 111 2.60 -1.53 -3.61
CA TRP A 111 1.53 -2.45 -3.95
C TRP A 111 1.49 -3.58 -2.93
N ALA A 112 0.35 -3.71 -2.24
CA ALA A 112 0.08 -4.79 -1.29
C ALA A 112 -1.27 -5.40 -1.65
N ASP A 113 -1.29 -6.68 -2.05
CA ASP A 113 -2.47 -7.40 -2.54
C ASP A 113 -3.74 -7.19 -1.71
N SER A 114 -3.65 -7.30 -0.38
CA SER A 114 -4.79 -7.22 0.54
C SER A 114 -5.40 -5.81 0.66
N LEU A 115 -4.70 -4.77 0.22
CA LEU A 115 -5.18 -3.38 0.20
C LEU A 115 -5.45 -2.88 -1.22
N CYS A 116 -4.58 -3.20 -2.17
CA CYS A 116 -4.65 -2.70 -3.55
C CYS A 116 -5.70 -3.43 -4.40
N ILE A 117 -6.08 -4.65 -4.01
CA ILE A 117 -7.15 -5.42 -4.66
C ILE A 117 -8.40 -5.38 -3.78
N HIS A 118 -9.56 -5.10 -4.38
CA HIS A 118 -10.84 -5.23 -3.70
C HIS A 118 -11.17 -6.70 -3.48
N GLN A 119 -10.89 -7.20 -2.27
CA GLN A 119 -10.98 -8.62 -1.93
C GLN A 119 -12.40 -9.20 -1.97
N ASP A 120 -13.41 -8.35 -1.81
CA ASP A 120 -14.84 -8.71 -1.82
C ASP A 120 -15.46 -8.66 -3.23
N ASP A 121 -14.83 -7.99 -4.20
CA ASP A 121 -15.21 -8.03 -5.61
C ASP A 121 -14.50 -9.21 -6.29
N LEU A 122 -15.23 -10.31 -6.47
CA LEU A 122 -14.71 -11.53 -7.10
C LEU A 122 -14.16 -11.27 -8.51
N ARG A 123 -14.79 -10.39 -9.28
CA ARG A 123 -14.36 -10.09 -10.65
C ARG A 123 -13.05 -9.34 -10.64
N GLU A 124 -12.98 -8.27 -9.85
CA GLU A 124 -11.74 -7.50 -9.69
C GLU A 124 -10.61 -8.38 -9.16
N ARG A 125 -10.87 -9.15 -8.10
CA ARG A 125 -9.90 -10.05 -7.49
C ARG A 125 -9.38 -11.09 -8.46
N SER A 126 -10.25 -11.79 -9.17
CA SER A 126 -9.86 -12.78 -10.17
C SER A 126 -9.01 -12.17 -11.27
N TYR A 127 -9.37 -10.99 -11.77
CA TYR A 127 -8.60 -10.29 -12.79
C TYR A 127 -7.22 -9.86 -12.26
N GLN A 128 -7.15 -9.21 -11.10
CA GLN A 128 -5.88 -8.73 -10.52
C GLN A 128 -4.93 -9.90 -10.20
N VAL A 129 -5.46 -11.02 -9.70
CA VAL A 129 -4.68 -12.25 -9.49
C VAL A 129 -4.15 -12.79 -10.82
N SER A 130 -4.93 -12.75 -11.90
CA SER A 130 -4.48 -13.23 -13.21
C SER A 130 -3.31 -12.42 -13.79
N ILE A 131 -3.18 -11.14 -13.43
CA ILE A 131 -2.08 -10.26 -13.86
C ILE A 131 -0.99 -10.08 -12.78
N MET A 132 -1.09 -10.74 -11.63
CA MET A 132 -0.19 -10.55 -10.49
C MET A 132 1.28 -10.78 -10.85
N GLY A 133 1.57 -11.75 -11.73
CA GLY A 133 2.92 -11.96 -12.27
C GLY A 133 3.46 -10.76 -13.06
N GLU A 134 2.62 -10.05 -13.80
CA GLU A 134 3.00 -8.82 -14.49
C GLU A 134 3.23 -7.67 -13.50
N ILE A 135 2.46 -7.60 -12.42
CA ILE A 135 2.64 -6.63 -11.33
C ILE A 135 4.02 -6.85 -10.68
N TYR A 136 4.30 -8.04 -10.15
CA TYR A 136 5.60 -8.29 -9.52
C TYR A 136 6.78 -8.07 -10.47
N ARG A 137 6.65 -8.46 -11.75
CA ARG A 137 7.71 -8.24 -12.75
C ARG A 137 7.90 -6.77 -13.09
N GLY A 138 6.84 -5.97 -13.02
CA GLY A 138 6.87 -4.55 -13.34
C GLY A 138 7.34 -3.66 -12.19
N ALA A 139 7.38 -4.17 -10.96
CA ALA A 139 7.82 -3.44 -9.78
C ALA A 139 9.33 -3.13 -9.83
N ASP A 140 9.71 -1.97 -9.29
CA ASP A 140 11.10 -1.54 -9.17
C ASP A 140 11.89 -2.43 -8.20
N ALA A 141 11.23 -2.83 -7.11
CA ALA A 141 11.73 -3.84 -6.19
C ALA A 141 10.56 -4.60 -5.55
N VAL A 142 10.85 -5.80 -5.07
CA VAL A 142 9.94 -6.62 -4.28
C VAL A 142 10.49 -6.77 -2.87
N TYR A 143 9.75 -6.30 -1.87
CA TYR A 143 10.13 -6.45 -0.47
C TYR A 143 9.45 -7.68 0.14
N GLY A 144 10.27 -8.60 0.64
CA GLY A 144 9.81 -9.80 1.35
C GLY A 144 9.67 -9.55 2.86
N TRP A 145 8.61 -10.09 3.47
CA TRP A 145 8.42 -10.05 4.92
C TRP A 145 7.94 -11.41 5.47
N LEU A 146 8.68 -11.94 6.44
CA LEU A 146 8.48 -13.28 6.99
C LEU A 146 7.75 -13.31 8.34
N GLY A 147 7.48 -12.15 8.96
CA GLY A 147 6.87 -12.05 10.29
C GLY A 147 7.88 -11.74 11.37
#